data_AF-A0AAW6EIT6-F1
#
_entry.id   AF-A0AAW6EIT6-F1
#
_cell.length_a   1.000
_cell.length_b   1.000
_cell.length_c   1.000
_cell.angle_alpha   90.00
_cell.angle_beta   90.00
_cell.angle_gamma   90.00
#
_symmetry.space_group_name_H-M   'P 1'
#
loop_
_entity.id
_entity.type
_entity.pdbx_description
1 polymer ?
#
loop_
_entity_poly.entity_id
_entity_poly.type
_entity_poly.pdbx_seq_one_letter_code
_entity_poly.pdbx_strand_id
1 'polypeptide(L)'
;MNDLDYSAIEKALGVEPESIAEMPEEIRAKMKTVLETIVVRTDEDRNELYNALDLLWQKGSVLVTLEKVSKATGIPMVTLSNLDFETQQVIVFEYLANSGNTKQIYMITNSALAVIELDKIAKLIAVPVRELRKLPRRIQEQMCGAYAMEFDKDSTNAELVGELRGMMQQ
;
A
#
# COMPACT_ATOMS: atom_id res chain seq x y z
N MET A 1 -26.01 3.40 -6.89
CA MET A 1 -25.38 4.07 -8.05
C MET A 1 -24.63 5.25 -7.48
N ASN A 2 -23.30 5.25 -7.56
CA ASN A 2 -22.46 6.31 -7.00
C ASN A 2 -22.69 7.58 -7.84
N ASP A 3 -23.22 8.63 -7.23
CA ASP A 3 -23.56 9.95 -7.79
C ASP A 3 -22.32 10.85 -7.90
N LEU A 4 -21.15 10.25 -8.14
CA LEU A 4 -19.89 10.95 -8.32
C LEU A 4 -19.95 11.85 -9.56
N ASP A 5 -19.56 13.11 -9.42
CA ASP A 5 -19.45 14.05 -10.54
C ASP A 5 -18.14 13.78 -11.31
N TYR A 6 -18.21 12.88 -12.28
CA TYR A 6 -17.07 12.51 -13.11
C TYR A 6 -16.55 13.70 -13.95
N SER A 7 -17.42 14.63 -14.35
CA SER A 7 -17.02 15.80 -15.13
C SER A 7 -16.15 16.75 -14.31
N ALA A 8 -16.46 16.92 -13.02
CA ALA A 8 -15.63 17.70 -12.11
C ALA A 8 -14.22 17.09 -11.95
N ILE A 9 -14.11 15.77 -11.89
CA ILE A 9 -12.82 15.06 -11.77
C ILE A 9 -12.02 15.18 -13.07
N GLU A 10 -12.66 14.94 -14.22
CA GLU A 10 -12.04 15.11 -15.54
C GLU A 10 -11.50 16.53 -15.70
N LYS A 11 -12.27 17.55 -15.32
CA LYS A 11 -11.84 18.95 -15.38
C LYS A 11 -10.66 19.26 -14.44
N ALA A 12 -10.62 18.62 -13.27
CA ALA A 12 -9.55 18.83 -12.30
C ALA A 12 -8.25 18.12 -12.71
N LEU A 13 -8.34 16.85 -13.10
CA LEU A 13 -7.17 15.98 -13.32
C LEU A 13 -6.78 15.80 -14.79
N GLY A 14 -7.68 16.07 -15.74
CA GLY A 14 -7.48 15.79 -17.16
C GLY A 14 -7.49 14.30 -17.49
N VAL A 15 -8.26 13.49 -16.75
CA VAL A 15 -8.36 12.04 -16.93
C VAL A 15 -9.75 11.65 -17.40
N GLU A 16 -9.82 10.63 -18.26
CA GLU A 16 -11.07 10.13 -18.82
C GLU A 16 -12.02 9.60 -17.72
N PRO A 17 -13.32 9.96 -17.73
CA PRO A 17 -14.32 9.48 -16.77
C PRO A 17 -14.35 7.95 -16.59
N GLU A 18 -14.15 7.20 -17.67
CA GLU A 18 -14.15 5.73 -17.67
C GLU A 18 -13.03 5.18 -16.77
N SER A 19 -11.87 5.84 -16.73
CA SER A 19 -10.75 5.44 -15.87
C SER A 19 -11.11 5.53 -14.38
N ILE A 20 -11.99 6.47 -14.01
CA ILE A 20 -12.52 6.60 -12.66
C ILE A 20 -13.64 5.58 -12.41
N ALA A 21 -14.49 5.35 -13.41
CA ALA A 21 -15.63 4.46 -13.29
C ALA A 21 -15.21 3.01 -12.98
N GLU A 22 -14.06 2.56 -13.50
CA GLU A 22 -13.50 1.23 -13.22
C GLU A 22 -12.88 1.07 -11.81
N MET A 23 -12.65 2.18 -11.08
CA MET A 23 -11.97 2.13 -9.78
C MET A 23 -12.83 1.45 -8.69
N PRO A 24 -12.22 0.94 -7.61
CA PRO A 24 -12.96 0.41 -6.47
C PRO A 24 -13.94 1.45 -5.89
N GLU A 25 -15.09 0.98 -5.38
CA GLU A 25 -16.13 1.86 -4.84
C GLU A 25 -15.62 2.76 -3.72
N GLU A 26 -14.73 2.24 -2.86
CA GLU A 26 -14.09 3.01 -1.79
C GLU A 26 -13.30 4.21 -2.33
N ILE A 27 -12.58 4.06 -3.45
CA ILE A 27 -11.83 5.16 -4.08
C ILE A 27 -12.81 6.20 -4.62
N ARG A 28 -13.83 5.77 -5.36
CA ARG A 28 -14.86 6.67 -5.91
C ARG A 28 -15.62 7.41 -4.80
N ALA A 29 -15.94 6.75 -3.70
CA ALA A 29 -16.58 7.36 -2.54
C ALA A 29 -15.68 8.44 -1.88
N LYS A 30 -14.38 8.17 -1.74
CA LYS A 30 -13.41 9.16 -1.23
C LYS A 30 -13.26 10.35 -2.18
N MET A 31 -13.24 10.14 -3.49
CA MET A 31 -13.21 11.22 -4.48
C MET A 31 -14.46 12.10 -4.37
N LYS A 32 -15.64 11.49 -4.17
CA LYS A 32 -16.87 12.23 -3.90
C LYS A 32 -16.73 13.13 -2.67
N THR A 33 -16.26 12.57 -1.55
CA THR A 33 -16.03 13.34 -0.32
C THR A 33 -15.07 14.51 -0.56
N VAL A 34 -13.97 14.30 -1.29
CA VAL A 34 -13.02 15.37 -1.63
C VAL A 34 -13.73 16.52 -2.37
N LEU A 35 -14.53 16.21 -3.40
CA LEU A 35 -15.31 17.22 -4.15
C LEU A 35 -16.33 17.96 -3.28
N GLU A 36 -16.96 17.28 -2.32
CA GLU A 36 -17.94 17.88 -1.41
C GLU A 36 -17.31 18.76 -0.32
N THR A 37 -16.07 18.44 0.09
CA THR A 37 -15.39 19.13 1.19
C THR A 37 -14.52 20.31 0.75
N ILE A 38 -13.85 20.22 -0.40
CA ILE A 38 -12.90 21.24 -0.84
C ILE A 38 -13.62 22.24 -1.75
N VAL A 39 -13.93 23.42 -1.20
CA VAL A 39 -14.58 24.49 -1.93
C VAL A 39 -13.53 25.40 -2.55
N VAL A 40 -13.40 25.35 -3.89
CA VAL A 40 -12.39 26.14 -4.60
C VAL A 40 -12.78 27.61 -4.68
N ARG A 41 -12.02 28.48 -4.01
CA ARG A 41 -12.16 29.95 -4.04
C ARG A 41 -10.87 30.64 -4.49
N THR A 42 -9.74 29.97 -4.33
CA THR A 42 -8.40 30.46 -4.63
C THR A 42 -7.64 29.42 -5.46
N ASP A 43 -6.47 29.79 -5.97
CA ASP A 43 -5.58 28.85 -6.65
C ASP A 43 -4.94 27.85 -5.68
N GLU A 44 -4.81 28.21 -4.40
CA GLU A 44 -4.36 27.29 -3.35
C GLU A 44 -5.38 26.17 -3.13
N ASP A 45 -6.67 26.51 -3.00
CA ASP A 45 -7.76 25.51 -2.89
C ASP A 45 -7.82 24.61 -4.14
N ARG A 46 -7.53 25.15 -5.32
CA ARG A 46 -7.48 24.38 -6.57
C ARG A 46 -6.35 23.36 -6.55
N ASN A 47 -5.17 23.78 -6.08
CA ASN A 47 -4.02 22.88 -5.93
C ASN A 47 -4.30 21.80 -4.87
N GLU A 48 -4.96 22.16 -3.76
CA GLU A 48 -5.38 21.19 -2.74
C GLU A 48 -6.34 20.15 -3.33
N LEU A 49 -7.38 20.60 -4.04
CA LEU A 49 -8.33 19.72 -4.72
C LEU A 49 -7.64 18.79 -5.70
N TYR A 50 -6.76 19.34 -6.56
CA TYR A 50 -6.00 18.58 -7.53
C TYR A 50 -5.17 17.48 -6.84
N ASN A 51 -4.36 17.85 -5.84
CA ASN A 51 -3.47 16.91 -5.16
C ASN A 51 -4.25 15.80 -4.45
N ALA A 52 -5.39 16.13 -3.83
CA ALA A 52 -6.24 15.15 -3.17
C ALA A 52 -6.86 14.16 -4.16
N LEU A 53 -7.36 14.64 -5.29
CA LEU A 53 -7.93 13.81 -6.34
C LEU A 53 -6.86 12.99 -7.07
N ASP A 54 -5.70 13.56 -7.36
CA ASP A 54 -4.57 12.88 -8.02
C ASP A 54 -4.07 11.71 -7.18
N LEU A 55 -3.90 11.91 -5.86
CA LEU A 55 -3.51 10.82 -4.95
C LEU A 55 -4.53 9.67 -4.95
N LEU A 56 -5.82 9.98 -4.99
CA LEU A 56 -6.88 8.95 -5.06
C LEU A 56 -6.88 8.26 -6.42
N TRP A 57 -6.65 8.99 -7.50
CA TRP A 57 -6.58 8.46 -8.85
C TRP A 57 -5.39 7.50 -9.02
N GLN A 58 -4.21 7.87 -8.52
CA GLN A 58 -3.04 7.00 -8.50
C GLN A 58 -3.30 5.72 -7.71
N LYS A 59 -3.88 5.83 -6.51
CA LYS A 59 -4.26 4.66 -5.70
C LYS A 59 -5.27 3.76 -6.40
N GLY A 60 -6.31 4.34 -7.00
CA GLY A 60 -7.31 3.60 -7.76
C GLY A 60 -6.72 2.87 -8.96
N SER A 61 -5.86 3.54 -9.72
CA SER A 61 -5.18 2.98 -10.89
C SER A 61 -4.28 1.80 -10.53
N VAL A 62 -3.56 1.89 -9.40
CA VAL A 62 -2.79 0.78 -8.83
C VAL A 62 -3.70 -0.39 -8.50
N LEU A 63 -4.80 -0.17 -7.77
CA LEU A 63 -5.72 -1.25 -7.36
C LEU A 63 -6.35 -1.97 -8.56
N VAL A 64 -6.81 -1.22 -9.57
CA VAL A 64 -7.36 -1.79 -10.82
C VAL A 64 -6.31 -2.66 -11.52
N THR A 65 -5.05 -2.22 -11.54
CA THR A 65 -3.98 -2.99 -12.17
C THR A 65 -3.57 -4.21 -11.32
N LEU A 66 -3.58 -4.10 -9.99
CA LEU A 66 -3.35 -5.21 -9.09
C LEU A 66 -4.40 -6.32 -9.24
N GLU A 67 -5.65 -6.01 -9.58
CA GLU A 67 -6.63 -7.04 -9.92
C GLU A 67 -6.23 -7.85 -11.16
N LYS A 68 -5.64 -7.19 -12.18
CA LYS A 68 -5.12 -7.84 -13.38
C LYS A 68 -3.89 -8.70 -13.03
N VAL A 69 -3.00 -8.19 -12.19
CA VAL A 69 -1.86 -8.94 -11.64
C VAL A 69 -2.34 -10.18 -10.89
N SER A 70 -3.34 -10.04 -10.03
CA SER A 70 -3.92 -11.14 -9.25
C SER A 70 -4.43 -12.26 -10.17
N LYS A 71 -5.19 -11.91 -11.22
CA LYS A 71 -5.67 -12.87 -12.22
C LYS A 71 -4.55 -13.55 -13.01
N ALA A 72 -3.51 -12.80 -13.39
CA ALA A 72 -2.41 -13.32 -14.20
C ALA A 72 -1.43 -14.21 -13.41
N THR A 73 -1.23 -13.91 -12.13
CA THR A 73 -0.26 -14.61 -11.26
C THR A 73 -0.92 -15.63 -10.35
N GLY A 74 -2.21 -15.49 -10.03
CA GLY A 74 -2.87 -16.28 -8.99
C GLY A 74 -2.54 -15.82 -7.56
N ILE A 75 -1.75 -14.75 -7.37
CA ILE A 75 -1.55 -14.14 -6.05
C ILE A 75 -2.88 -13.48 -5.62
N PRO A 76 -3.40 -13.75 -4.42
CA PRO A 76 -4.67 -13.17 -3.97
C PRO A 76 -4.63 -11.63 -3.96
N MET A 77 -5.69 -10.98 -4.43
CA MET A 77 -5.81 -9.51 -4.42
C MET A 77 -5.61 -8.94 -3.02
N VAL A 78 -6.16 -9.60 -1.99
CA VAL A 78 -5.99 -9.20 -0.58
C VAL A 78 -4.52 -9.21 -0.14
N THR A 79 -3.70 -10.11 -0.68
CA THR A 79 -2.26 -10.15 -0.41
C THR A 79 -1.58 -8.95 -1.04
N LEU A 80 -1.86 -8.67 -2.32
CA LEU A 80 -1.26 -7.57 -3.06
C LEU A 80 -1.66 -6.20 -2.48
N SER A 81 -2.94 -6.01 -2.15
CA SER A 81 -3.47 -4.75 -1.62
C SER A 81 -3.04 -4.44 -0.19
N ASN A 82 -2.54 -5.44 0.55
CA ASN A 82 -2.03 -5.26 1.92
C ASN A 82 -0.52 -4.93 1.97
N LEU A 83 0.19 -5.03 0.83
CA LEU A 83 1.56 -4.55 0.74
C LEU A 83 1.59 -3.02 0.89
N ASP A 84 2.76 -2.47 1.23
CA ASP A 84 2.93 -1.02 1.22
C ASP A 84 2.75 -0.46 -0.21
N PHE A 85 2.32 0.80 -0.31
CA PHE A 85 1.95 1.40 -1.59
C PHE A 85 3.11 1.47 -2.58
N GLU A 86 4.35 1.66 -2.11
CA GLU A 86 5.54 1.69 -2.96
C GLU A 86 5.76 0.31 -3.60
N THR A 87 5.69 -0.78 -2.82
CA THR A 87 5.75 -2.14 -3.34
C THR A 87 4.62 -2.42 -4.34
N GLN A 88 3.39 -1.97 -4.05
CA GLN A 88 2.26 -2.11 -4.98
C GLN A 88 2.56 -1.43 -6.34
N GLN A 89 3.12 -0.22 -6.32
CA GLN A 89 3.51 0.51 -7.54
C GLN A 89 4.61 -0.23 -8.31
N VAL A 90 5.62 -0.78 -7.63
CA VAL A 90 6.68 -1.58 -8.27
C VAL A 90 6.10 -2.81 -8.96
N ILE A 91 5.18 -3.53 -8.30
CA ILE A 91 4.50 -4.69 -8.91
C ILE A 91 3.71 -4.29 -10.16
N VAL A 92 2.96 -3.18 -10.08
CA VAL A 92 2.20 -2.65 -11.22
C VAL A 92 3.13 -2.26 -12.36
N PHE A 93 4.23 -1.56 -12.08
CA PHE A 93 5.22 -1.18 -13.09
C PHE A 93 5.80 -2.40 -13.81
N GLU A 94 6.23 -3.41 -13.06
CA GLU A 94 6.78 -4.65 -13.63
C GLU A 94 5.76 -5.39 -14.49
N TYR A 95 4.49 -5.44 -14.04
CA TYR A 95 3.42 -6.06 -14.81
C TYR A 95 3.09 -5.31 -16.09
N LEU A 96 3.07 -3.97 -16.06
CA LEU A 96 2.83 -3.15 -17.25
C LEU A 96 4.00 -3.23 -18.24
N ALA A 97 5.23 -3.36 -17.75
CA ALA A 97 6.41 -3.52 -18.59
C ALA A 97 6.45 -4.89 -19.28
N ASN A 98 6.15 -5.97 -18.57
CA ASN A 98 6.04 -7.31 -19.13
C ASN A 98 5.11 -8.20 -18.28
N SER A 99 3.84 -8.26 -18.70
CA SER A 99 2.80 -9.03 -18.01
C SER A 99 3.05 -10.55 -17.98
N GLY A 100 3.95 -11.07 -18.82
CA GLY A 100 4.37 -12.47 -18.82
C GLY A 100 5.46 -12.80 -17.79
N ASN A 101 6.13 -11.81 -17.20
CA ASN A 101 7.21 -12.02 -16.22
C ASN A 101 6.67 -12.24 -14.80
N THR A 102 5.82 -13.24 -14.64
CA THR A 102 5.18 -13.55 -13.35
C THR A 102 6.19 -13.93 -12.26
N LYS A 103 7.34 -14.52 -12.64
CA LYS A 103 8.43 -14.87 -11.71
C LYS A 103 8.98 -13.64 -10.97
N GLN A 104 9.18 -12.53 -11.68
CA GLN A 104 9.65 -11.28 -11.08
C GLN A 104 8.62 -10.73 -10.09
N ILE A 105 7.34 -10.75 -10.46
CA ILE A 105 6.23 -10.31 -9.59
C ILE A 105 6.19 -11.15 -8.30
N TYR A 106 6.32 -12.48 -8.40
CA TYR A 106 6.43 -13.35 -7.24
C TYR A 106 7.64 -13.01 -6.36
N MET A 107 8.80 -12.76 -6.96
CA MET A 107 10.01 -12.41 -6.21
C MET A 107 9.83 -11.12 -5.41
N ILE A 108 9.26 -10.08 -6.03
CA ILE A 108 8.98 -8.79 -5.36
C ILE A 108 7.97 -9.00 -4.23
N THR A 109 6.87 -9.71 -4.52
CA THR A 109 5.80 -9.97 -3.56
C THR A 109 6.32 -10.76 -2.36
N ASN A 110 7.02 -11.88 -2.59
CA ASN A 110 7.57 -12.72 -1.53
C ASN A 110 8.61 -11.98 -0.70
N SER A 111 9.45 -11.17 -1.35
CA SER A 111 10.39 -10.31 -0.64
C SER A 111 9.62 -9.39 0.31
N ALA A 112 8.64 -8.62 -0.17
CA ALA A 112 7.87 -7.72 0.68
C ALA A 112 7.12 -8.42 1.82
N LEU A 113 6.51 -9.58 1.55
CA LEU A 113 5.83 -10.39 2.57
C LEU A 113 6.77 -10.87 3.69
N ALA A 114 8.02 -11.17 3.37
CA ALA A 114 8.99 -11.66 4.36
C ALA A 114 9.30 -10.64 5.47
N VAL A 115 8.96 -9.36 5.26
CA VAL A 115 9.18 -8.27 6.23
C VAL A 115 7.92 -7.48 6.56
N ILE A 116 6.74 -8.02 6.24
CA ILE A 116 5.47 -7.28 6.34
C ILE A 116 5.13 -6.85 7.78
N GLU A 117 5.67 -7.56 8.78
CA GLU A 117 5.41 -7.31 10.19
C GLU A 117 6.35 -6.29 10.85
N LEU A 118 7.31 -5.72 10.10
CA LEU A 118 8.31 -4.78 10.67
C LEU A 118 7.66 -3.58 11.36
N ASP A 119 6.56 -3.04 10.83
CA ASP A 119 5.85 -1.92 11.44
C ASP A 119 5.18 -2.30 12.78
N LYS A 120 4.71 -3.54 12.93
CA LYS A 120 4.14 -4.03 14.20
C LYS A 120 5.24 -4.32 15.21
N ILE A 121 6.34 -4.90 14.76
CA ILE A 121 7.55 -5.16 15.56
C ILE A 121 8.14 -3.86 16.11
N ALA A 122 8.28 -2.84 15.25
CA ALA A 122 8.77 -1.52 15.63
C ALA A 122 7.95 -0.92 16.78
N LYS A 123 6.62 -1.03 16.71
CA LYS A 123 5.72 -0.61 17.78
C LYS A 123 5.90 -1.44 19.05
N LEU A 124 5.97 -2.77 18.93
CA LEU A 124 6.11 -3.70 20.05
C LEU A 124 7.36 -3.39 20.88
N ILE A 125 8.50 -3.13 20.23
CA ILE A 125 9.77 -2.87 20.93
C ILE A 125 10.08 -1.39 21.14
N ALA A 126 9.14 -0.50 20.77
CA ALA A 126 9.21 0.95 20.88
C ALA A 126 10.43 1.58 20.16
N VAL A 127 10.68 1.17 18.91
CA VAL A 127 11.72 1.76 18.05
C VAL A 127 11.11 2.26 16.74
N PRO A 128 11.70 3.29 16.09
CA PRO A 128 11.25 3.70 14.76
C PRO A 128 11.47 2.58 13.73
N VAL A 129 10.46 2.28 12.90
CA VAL A 129 10.56 1.24 11.84
C VAL A 129 11.73 1.49 10.88
N ARG A 130 12.09 2.77 10.65
CA ARG A 130 13.25 3.16 9.84
C ARG A 130 14.58 2.59 10.37
N GLU A 131 14.70 2.36 11.68
CA GLU A 131 15.90 1.74 12.24
C GLU A 131 15.91 0.24 11.94
N LEU A 132 14.76 -0.43 11.98
CA LEU A 132 14.65 -1.84 11.58
C LEU A 132 14.95 -2.02 10.09
N ARG A 133 14.50 -1.10 9.23
CA ARG A 133 14.77 -1.14 7.79
C ARG A 133 16.25 -0.97 7.42
N LYS A 134 17.10 -0.48 8.33
CA LYS A 134 18.56 -0.40 8.14
C LYS A 134 19.27 -1.72 8.44
N LEU A 135 18.64 -2.62 9.20
CA LEU A 135 19.23 -3.91 9.54
C LEU A 135 19.44 -4.76 8.28
N PRO A 136 20.40 -5.70 8.28
CA PRO A 136 20.53 -6.65 7.19
C PRO A 136 19.21 -7.37 6.92
N ARG A 137 18.90 -7.62 5.63
CA ARG A 137 17.61 -8.21 5.24
C ARG A 137 17.29 -9.50 5.99
N ARG A 138 18.29 -10.35 6.18
CA ARG A 138 18.17 -11.58 6.96
C ARG A 138 17.68 -11.34 8.40
N ILE A 139 18.15 -10.29 9.05
CA ILE A 139 17.74 -9.94 10.41
C ILE A 139 16.28 -9.47 10.40
N GLN A 140 15.90 -8.64 9.44
CA GLN A 140 14.50 -8.19 9.30
C GLN A 140 13.54 -9.38 9.15
N GLU A 141 13.89 -10.35 8.30
CA GLU A 141 13.10 -11.56 8.08
C GLU A 141 13.04 -12.45 9.33
N GLN A 142 14.16 -12.61 10.04
CA GLN A 142 14.19 -13.34 11.31
C GLN A 142 13.31 -12.69 12.38
N MET A 143 13.34 -11.36 12.49
CA MET A 143 12.45 -10.62 13.40
C MET A 143 10.98 -10.84 13.04
N CYS A 144 10.62 -10.80 11.76
CA CYS A 144 9.25 -11.10 11.31
C CYS A 144 8.85 -12.55 11.57
N GLY A 145 9.77 -13.51 11.40
CA GLY A 145 9.57 -14.91 11.75
C GLY A 145 9.27 -15.10 13.25
N ALA A 146 10.12 -14.54 14.12
CA ALA A 146 9.95 -14.61 15.57
C ALA A 146 8.62 -13.99 16.02
N TYR A 147 8.31 -12.78 15.52
CA TYR A 147 7.04 -12.12 15.81
C TYR A 147 5.83 -12.96 15.38
N ALA A 148 5.85 -13.53 14.17
CA ALA A 148 4.73 -14.34 13.69
C ALA A 148 4.54 -15.65 14.48
N MET A 149 5.61 -16.19 15.07
CA MET A 149 5.57 -17.44 15.82
C MET A 149 5.23 -17.24 17.30
N GLU A 150 5.66 -16.14 17.91
CA GLU A 150 5.65 -15.99 19.37
C GLU A 150 4.73 -14.87 19.87
N PHE A 151 4.29 -13.95 19.00
CA PHE A 151 3.44 -12.85 19.45
C PHE A 151 2.10 -13.36 19.96
N ASP A 152 1.81 -13.03 21.22
CA ASP A 152 0.53 -13.28 21.86
C ASP A 152 -0.10 -11.96 22.29
N LYS A 153 -1.26 -11.64 21.71
CA LYS A 153 -2.02 -10.42 21.99
C LYS A 153 -2.46 -10.30 23.46
N ASP A 154 -2.57 -11.42 24.16
CA ASP A 154 -3.07 -11.49 25.55
C ASP A 154 -1.91 -11.56 26.57
N SER A 155 -0.66 -11.43 26.10
CA SER A 155 0.57 -11.48 26.90
C SER A 155 1.35 -10.17 26.90
N THR A 156 2.27 -10.00 27.86
CA THR A 156 3.22 -8.87 27.87
C THR A 156 4.29 -8.99 26.78
N ASN A 157 4.45 -10.17 26.17
CA ASN A 157 5.46 -10.47 25.15
C ASN A 157 6.90 -10.12 25.59
N ALA A 158 7.19 -10.16 26.89
CA ALA A 158 8.46 -9.66 27.43
C ALA A 158 9.70 -10.41 26.89
N GLU A 159 9.60 -11.73 26.71
CA GLU A 159 10.67 -12.55 26.13
C GLU A 159 10.91 -12.20 24.67
N LEU A 160 9.84 -12.20 23.86
CA LEU A 160 9.88 -11.79 22.45
C LEU A 160 10.45 -10.37 22.28
N VAL A 161 10.05 -9.41 23.12
CA VAL A 161 10.62 -8.05 23.11
C VAL A 161 12.12 -8.07 23.39
N GLY A 162 12.57 -8.88 24.34
CA GLY A 162 13.97 -9.08 24.66
C GLY A 162 14.76 -9.65 23.47
N GLU A 163 14.22 -10.70 22.84
CA GLU A 163 14.82 -11.35 21.67
C GLU A 163 14.96 -10.38 20.49
N LEU A 164 13.86 -9.72 20.11
CA LEU A 164 13.82 -8.77 18.99
C LEU A 164 14.83 -7.62 19.19
N ARG A 165 14.94 -7.08 20.42
CA ARG A 165 15.96 -6.06 20.74
C ARG A 165 17.37 -6.63 20.69
N GLY A 166 17.57 -7.88 21.08
CA GLY A 166 18.85 -8.58 20.95
C GLY A 166 19.30 -8.75 19.50
N MET A 167 18.37 -9.06 18.59
CA MET A 167 18.66 -9.17 17.15
C MET A 167 19.18 -7.85 16.54
N MET A 168 18.74 -6.71 17.05
CA MET A 168 19.19 -5.39 16.56
C MET A 168 20.67 -5.10 16.86
N GLN A 169 21.32 -5.87 17.73
CA GLN A 169 22.69 -5.67 18.16
C GLN A 169 23.70 -6.57 17.41
N GLN A 170 23.22 -7.39 16.47
CA GLN A 170 24.02 -8.29 15.64
C GLN A 170 24.45 -7.63 14.33
#